data_AF-A0A7X3XUV7-F1
#
_entry.id   AF-A0A7X3XUV7-F1
#
_cell.length_a   1.000
_cell.length_b   1.000
_cell.length_c   1.000
_cell.angle_alpha   90.00
_cell.angle_beta   90.00
_cell.angle_gamma   90.00
#
_symmetry.space_group_name_H-M   'P 1'
#
loop_
_entity.id
_entity.type
_entity.pdbx_description
1 polymer ?
#
loop_
_entity_poly.entity_id
_entity_poly.type
_entity_poly.pdbx_seq_one_letter_code
_entity_poly.pdbx_strand_id
1 'polypeptide(L)'
;MAPTLEDLAAEAAARYTAANPLSQASFERSTGFLPGADTRTVNHYAPFPVTIVRGKGARLHDLDGHEYVDFLNDHTAGLYGHSNPVIQAAIATAARNGLTLGGPTPNQQQFAELICERFPSVERVRFTNSGTEANLMAASLARAVTGCDGVLVFDGGYHGGPLSFTGTDRRLNIPFPWIVCDFNDMESAPSLIRELGGELACVLVEPMLGGGGCIPGTHAFLAALRDATQRSGALLIFDEVQTSRLAPGGLQPVFGIHADLTTFGKYLGGGASFGAFGGRADLMDRFDPRRPDHFSHAGTHNNNVLTMAAGLAGLRDLLTPAAVRVLNHRGDALRDALNAVATRLDAPAQVTGRGSIMNVHFQRGPIRRHADLAATPQAARDLFHLEMLLAGIWIARRGFISVSLAHEDEDCDRLVAEFESFLVQHAATIEGRPTP
;
A
#
# COMPACT_ATOMS: atom_id res chain seq x y z
N MET A 1 33.76 9.89 -22.42
CA MET A 1 32.28 9.98 -22.50
C MET A 1 31.77 10.16 -21.09
N ALA A 2 30.75 10.99 -20.88
CA ALA A 2 30.08 11.06 -19.59
C ALA A 2 29.41 9.71 -19.27
N PRO A 3 29.35 9.28 -18.00
CA PRO A 3 28.74 8.01 -17.64
C PRO A 3 27.23 8.02 -17.94
N THR A 4 26.71 6.89 -18.43
CA THR A 4 25.26 6.68 -18.62
C THR A 4 24.55 6.43 -17.28
N LEU A 5 23.21 6.41 -17.26
CA LEU A 5 22.47 6.02 -16.06
C LEU A 5 22.79 4.60 -15.63
N GLU A 6 22.98 3.70 -16.59
CA GLU A 6 23.35 2.31 -16.37
C GLU A 6 24.74 2.20 -15.74
N ASP A 7 25.70 2.99 -16.21
CA ASP A 7 27.06 3.04 -15.63
C ASP A 7 27.01 3.52 -14.18
N LEU A 8 26.25 4.61 -13.91
CA LEU A 8 26.09 5.15 -12.56
C LEU A 8 25.38 4.14 -11.63
N ALA A 9 24.31 3.49 -12.10
CA ALA A 9 23.61 2.47 -11.33
C ALA A 9 24.51 1.26 -11.02
N ALA A 10 25.36 0.86 -11.97
CA ALA A 10 26.34 -0.21 -11.75
C ALA A 10 27.43 0.20 -10.74
N GLU A 11 27.90 1.45 -10.77
CA GLU A 11 28.85 1.98 -9.79
C GLU A 11 28.23 2.03 -8.38
N ALA A 12 26.99 2.50 -8.26
CA ALA A 12 26.24 2.48 -7.00
C ALA A 12 26.05 1.04 -6.50
N ALA A 13 25.73 0.10 -7.37
CA ALA A 13 25.61 -1.32 -7.02
C ALA A 13 26.94 -1.92 -6.54
N ALA A 14 28.08 -1.52 -7.12
CA ALA A 14 29.39 -1.95 -6.68
C ALA A 14 29.73 -1.40 -5.28
N ARG A 15 29.49 -0.11 -5.03
CA ARG A 15 29.66 0.50 -3.69
C ARG A 15 28.75 -0.17 -2.66
N TYR A 16 27.48 -0.36 -3.00
CA TYR A 16 26.51 -1.05 -2.17
C TYR A 16 26.96 -2.48 -1.84
N THR A 17 27.43 -3.24 -2.83
CA THR A 17 27.93 -4.61 -2.60
C THR A 17 29.13 -4.62 -1.66
N ALA A 18 30.11 -3.73 -1.89
CA ALA A 18 31.30 -3.63 -1.06
C ALA A 18 30.99 -3.23 0.40
N ALA A 19 29.95 -2.43 0.61
CA ALA A 19 29.50 -2.01 1.95
C ALA A 19 28.74 -3.11 2.70
N ASN A 20 28.15 -4.12 2.02
CA ASN A 20 27.22 -5.08 2.62
C ASN A 20 27.65 -6.56 2.50
N PRO A 21 28.89 -6.94 2.88
CA PRO A 21 29.39 -8.30 2.69
C PRO A 21 28.64 -9.38 3.51
N LEU A 22 28.16 -9.05 4.71
CA LEU A 22 27.43 -10.01 5.56
C LEU A 22 26.03 -10.26 5.01
N SER A 23 25.34 -9.20 4.58
CA SER A 23 24.05 -9.33 3.91
C SER A 23 24.17 -10.11 2.59
N GLN A 24 25.23 -9.91 1.81
CA GLN A 24 25.49 -10.70 0.61
C GLN A 24 25.61 -12.20 0.93
N ALA A 25 26.47 -12.54 1.90
CA ALA A 25 26.65 -13.93 2.33
C ALA A 25 25.36 -14.54 2.92
N SER A 26 24.53 -13.73 3.57
CA SER A 26 23.20 -14.12 4.05
C SER A 26 22.26 -14.42 2.89
N PHE A 27 22.19 -13.55 1.89
CA PHE A 27 21.40 -13.72 0.68
C PHE A 27 21.78 -15.01 -0.05
N GLU A 28 23.07 -15.20 -0.36
CA GLU A 28 23.59 -16.36 -1.08
C GLU A 28 23.22 -17.68 -0.37
N ARG A 29 23.41 -17.74 0.95
CA ARG A 29 23.01 -18.91 1.75
C ARG A 29 21.49 -19.13 1.72
N SER A 30 20.70 -18.07 1.84
CA SER A 30 19.24 -18.15 1.81
C SER A 30 18.69 -18.64 0.47
N THR A 31 19.39 -18.41 -0.65
CA THR A 31 18.96 -18.94 -1.96
C THR A 31 18.93 -20.48 -2.01
N GLY A 32 19.64 -21.17 -1.12
CA GLY A 32 19.58 -22.62 -0.99
C GLY A 32 18.25 -23.15 -0.44
N PHE A 33 17.40 -22.27 0.12
CA PHE A 33 16.14 -22.64 0.79
C PHE A 33 14.94 -21.83 0.29
N LEU A 34 15.16 -20.57 -0.11
CA LEU A 34 14.14 -19.64 -0.56
C LEU A 34 14.46 -19.18 -1.99
N PRO A 35 13.56 -19.35 -2.98
CA PRO A 35 13.78 -18.84 -4.33
C PRO A 35 14.02 -17.32 -4.31
N GLY A 36 15.23 -16.88 -4.70
CA GLY A 36 15.61 -15.47 -4.62
C GLY A 36 15.81 -14.95 -3.19
N ALA A 37 16.05 -15.84 -2.23
CA ALA A 37 16.33 -15.57 -0.81
C ALA A 37 15.22 -14.90 0.01
N ASP A 38 14.00 -14.77 -0.51
CA ASP A 38 12.86 -14.15 0.19
C ASP A 38 11.54 -14.91 -0.12
N THR A 39 10.48 -14.61 0.63
CA THR A 39 9.12 -15.15 0.45
C THR A 39 8.12 -14.09 -0.06
N ARG A 40 8.56 -12.84 -0.24
CA ARG A 40 7.79 -11.70 -0.72
C ARG A 40 8.58 -10.95 -1.79
N THR A 41 8.17 -11.11 -3.05
CA THR A 41 8.89 -10.62 -4.23
C THR A 41 9.27 -9.14 -4.18
N VAL A 42 8.45 -8.27 -3.58
CA VAL A 42 8.73 -6.82 -3.52
C VAL A 42 9.92 -6.46 -2.61
N ASN A 43 10.33 -7.37 -1.72
CA ASN A 43 11.54 -7.18 -0.91
C ASN A 43 12.82 -7.38 -1.72
N HIS A 44 12.74 -8.09 -2.85
CA HIS A 44 13.90 -8.37 -3.67
C HIS A 44 14.29 -7.15 -4.53
N TYR A 45 15.58 -6.87 -4.55
CA TYR A 45 16.21 -5.93 -5.47
C TYR A 45 17.64 -6.39 -5.77
N ALA A 46 18.14 -6.02 -6.95
CA ALA A 46 19.52 -6.26 -7.33
C ALA A 46 20.45 -5.24 -6.63
N PRO A 47 21.70 -5.61 -6.32
CA PRO A 47 22.29 -6.94 -6.52
C PRO A 47 21.79 -7.99 -5.52
N PHE A 48 21.47 -7.60 -4.29
CA PHE A 48 20.81 -8.41 -3.26
C PHE A 48 20.20 -7.50 -2.20
N PRO A 49 19.12 -7.91 -1.50
CA PRO A 49 18.59 -7.15 -0.37
C PRO A 49 19.45 -7.25 0.89
N VAL A 50 19.57 -6.16 1.65
CA VAL A 50 20.20 -6.25 2.98
C VAL A 50 19.37 -7.08 3.95
N THR A 51 20.03 -7.75 4.89
CA THR A 51 19.35 -8.48 5.96
C THR A 51 19.06 -7.55 7.13
N ILE A 52 17.81 -7.17 7.35
CA ILE A 52 17.41 -6.37 8.51
C ILE A 52 17.35 -7.23 9.77
N VAL A 53 18.01 -6.78 10.85
CA VAL A 53 18.13 -7.54 12.12
C VAL A 53 17.44 -6.87 13.31
N ARG A 54 17.19 -5.56 13.25
CA ARG A 54 16.56 -4.81 14.34
C ARG A 54 15.83 -3.58 13.83
N GLY A 55 14.77 -3.17 14.53
CA GLY A 55 14.16 -1.85 14.34
C GLY A 55 13.71 -1.23 15.66
N LYS A 56 13.73 0.10 15.75
CA LYS A 56 13.22 0.89 16.87
C LYS A 56 12.70 2.23 16.38
N GLY A 57 11.49 2.63 16.79
CA GLY A 57 10.88 3.87 16.28
C GLY A 57 10.78 3.84 14.75
N ALA A 58 11.33 4.85 14.07
CA ALA A 58 11.46 4.92 12.61
C ALA A 58 12.87 4.53 12.11
N ARG A 59 13.62 3.72 12.87
CA ARG A 59 14.97 3.27 12.51
C ARG A 59 15.04 1.76 12.30
N LEU A 60 15.80 1.35 11.28
CA LEU A 60 16.17 -0.03 11.01
C LEU A 60 17.68 -0.21 11.11
N HIS A 61 18.13 -1.40 11.49
CA HIS A 61 19.53 -1.81 11.41
C HIS A 61 19.65 -3.10 10.60
N ASP A 62 20.64 -3.13 9.71
CA ASP A 62 20.99 -4.34 8.97
C ASP A 62 22.04 -5.19 9.68
N LEU A 63 22.36 -6.33 9.06
CA LEU A 63 23.32 -7.30 9.52
C LEU A 63 24.77 -6.79 9.47
N ASP A 64 25.04 -5.81 8.62
CA ASP A 64 26.35 -5.17 8.44
C ASP A 64 26.59 -4.01 9.44
N GLY A 65 25.54 -3.60 10.16
CA GLY A 65 25.60 -2.60 11.24
C GLY A 65 25.18 -1.20 10.83
N HIS A 66 24.70 -1.00 9.61
CA HIS A 66 24.19 0.29 9.14
C HIS A 66 22.86 0.62 9.83
N GLU A 67 22.58 1.91 10.00
CA GLU A 67 21.29 2.41 10.45
C GLU A 67 20.58 3.15 9.32
N TYR A 68 19.28 2.90 9.18
CA TYR A 68 18.43 3.56 8.20
C TYR A 68 17.26 4.27 8.86
N VAL A 69 16.86 5.42 8.32
CA VAL A 69 15.53 5.99 8.55
C VAL A 69 14.52 5.27 7.65
N ASP A 70 13.51 4.63 8.25
CA ASP A 70 12.53 3.82 7.51
C ASP A 70 11.39 4.63 6.93
N PHE A 71 11.49 4.99 5.65
CA PHE A 71 10.42 5.56 4.84
C PHE A 71 9.66 4.53 4.00
N LEU A 72 9.94 3.23 4.11
CA LEU A 72 9.13 2.17 3.52
C LEU A 72 7.94 1.81 4.42
N ASN A 73 8.20 1.70 5.73
CA ASN A 73 7.26 1.30 6.77
C ASN A 73 6.44 0.06 6.38
N ASP A 74 7.14 -0.99 5.92
CA ASP A 74 6.56 -2.20 5.35
C ASP A 74 5.36 -1.94 4.41
N HIS A 75 5.58 -1.04 3.45
CA HIS A 75 4.58 -0.63 2.46
C HIS A 75 3.26 -0.22 3.13
N THR A 76 3.33 0.74 4.06
CA THR A 76 2.25 1.31 4.89
C THR A 76 1.82 0.50 6.13
N ALA A 77 2.22 -0.76 6.29
CA ALA A 77 1.80 -1.59 7.43
C ALA A 77 2.47 -1.16 8.75
N GLY A 78 3.74 -0.73 8.68
CA GLY A 78 4.56 -0.27 9.81
C GLY A 78 4.21 1.12 10.32
N LEU A 79 2.93 1.52 10.32
CA LEU A 79 2.50 2.88 10.64
C LEU A 79 2.86 3.34 12.06
N TYR A 80 2.98 2.40 13.00
CA TYR A 80 3.29 2.70 14.39
C TYR A 80 4.80 2.76 14.69
N GLY A 81 5.65 2.52 13.68
CA GLY A 81 7.07 2.26 13.86
C GLY A 81 7.35 0.84 14.40
N HIS A 82 8.63 0.51 14.58
CA HIS A 82 9.08 -0.86 14.83
C HIS A 82 8.97 -1.33 16.28
N SER A 83 8.70 -0.42 17.22
CA SER A 83 8.79 -0.72 18.66
C SER A 83 7.82 0.10 19.51
N ASN A 84 6.61 0.36 19.01
CA ASN A 84 5.64 1.16 19.75
C ASN A 84 5.24 0.45 21.06
N PRO A 85 5.40 1.09 22.24
CA PRO A 85 5.19 0.44 23.53
C PRO A 85 3.72 0.06 23.78
N VAL A 86 2.76 0.82 23.23
CA VAL A 86 1.32 0.52 23.38
C VAL A 86 0.96 -0.75 22.61
N ILE A 87 1.43 -0.88 21.38
CA ILE A 87 1.25 -2.10 20.56
C ILE A 87 1.92 -3.31 21.22
N GLN A 88 3.17 -3.17 21.67
CA GLN A 88 3.89 -4.26 22.33
C GLN A 88 3.19 -4.73 23.60
N ALA A 89 2.70 -3.79 24.43
CA ALA A 89 1.98 -4.12 25.65
C ALA A 89 0.65 -4.85 25.37
N ALA A 90 -0.09 -4.44 24.33
CA ALA A 90 -1.31 -5.10 23.90
C ALA A 90 -1.05 -6.54 23.42
N ILE A 91 -0.05 -6.73 22.56
CA ILE A 91 0.36 -8.07 22.07
C ILE A 91 0.82 -8.96 23.23
N ALA A 92 1.70 -8.45 24.10
CA ALA A 92 2.23 -9.20 25.23
C ALA A 92 1.13 -9.62 26.21
N THR A 93 0.15 -8.75 26.44
CA THR A 93 -1.01 -9.06 27.30
C THR A 93 -1.91 -10.11 26.66
N ALA A 94 -2.21 -9.98 25.37
CA ALA A 94 -2.98 -10.99 24.63
C ALA A 94 -2.30 -12.36 24.65
N ALA A 95 -0.99 -12.41 24.40
CA ALA A 95 -0.21 -13.65 24.43
C ALA A 95 -0.22 -14.31 25.82
N ARG A 96 -0.08 -13.54 26.90
CA ARG A 96 -0.16 -14.06 28.28
C ARG A 96 -1.52 -14.66 28.62
N ASN A 97 -2.59 -14.16 28.00
CA ASN A 97 -3.95 -14.65 28.23
C ASN A 97 -4.30 -15.90 27.39
N GLY A 98 -3.37 -16.38 26.55
CA GLY A 98 -3.51 -17.59 25.76
C GLY A 98 -3.69 -17.33 24.27
N LEU A 99 -3.10 -18.20 23.45
CA LEU A 99 -3.18 -18.16 21.98
C LEU A 99 -4.22 -19.17 21.48
N THR A 100 -4.75 -18.94 20.28
CA THR A 100 -5.57 -19.90 19.53
C THR A 100 -6.76 -20.46 20.35
N LEU A 101 -7.58 -19.55 20.88
CA LEU A 101 -8.63 -19.89 21.85
C LEU A 101 -9.87 -20.60 21.27
N GLY A 102 -10.00 -20.70 19.94
CA GLY A 102 -11.09 -21.44 19.29
C GLY A 102 -12.50 -20.84 19.46
N GLY A 103 -12.61 -19.56 19.82
CA GLY A 103 -13.90 -18.89 20.05
C GLY A 103 -13.81 -17.35 19.99
N PRO A 104 -14.94 -16.64 20.08
CA PRO A 104 -14.97 -15.18 20.09
C PRO A 104 -14.33 -14.60 21.35
N THR A 105 -13.76 -13.41 21.23
CA THR A 105 -13.10 -12.70 22.35
C THR A 105 -13.57 -11.24 22.46
N PRO A 106 -13.48 -10.59 23.64
CA PRO A 106 -13.87 -9.19 23.80
C PRO A 106 -13.16 -8.23 22.85
N ASN A 107 -11.85 -8.44 22.60
CA ASN A 107 -11.08 -7.60 21.68
C ASN A 107 -11.61 -7.69 20.24
N GLN A 108 -12.06 -8.87 19.80
CA GLN A 108 -12.68 -9.03 18.47
C GLN A 108 -13.93 -8.16 18.34
N GLN A 109 -14.80 -8.17 19.36
CA GLN A 109 -16.03 -7.37 19.35
C GLN A 109 -15.71 -5.87 19.33
N GLN A 110 -14.88 -5.41 20.27
CA GLN A 110 -14.54 -3.99 20.39
C GLN A 110 -13.80 -3.45 19.16
N PHE A 111 -12.96 -4.29 18.54
CA PHE A 111 -12.26 -3.88 17.33
C PHE A 111 -13.20 -3.75 16.13
N ALA A 112 -14.16 -4.67 15.99
CA ALA A 112 -15.18 -4.58 14.94
C ALA A 112 -16.07 -3.34 15.11
N GLU A 113 -16.52 -3.06 16.35
CA GLU A 113 -17.28 -1.86 16.70
C GLU A 113 -16.53 -0.59 16.31
N LEU A 114 -15.26 -0.47 16.71
CA LEU A 114 -14.45 0.70 16.40
C LEU A 114 -14.19 0.90 14.90
N ILE A 115 -14.09 -0.19 14.12
CA ILE A 115 -13.99 -0.08 12.66
C ILE A 115 -15.30 0.47 12.08
N CYS A 116 -16.45 -0.08 12.48
CA CYS A 116 -17.75 0.41 12.00
C CYS A 116 -18.02 1.87 12.38
N GLU A 117 -17.63 2.28 13.59
CA GLU A 117 -17.74 3.69 14.03
C GLU A 117 -16.85 4.62 13.20
N ARG A 118 -15.65 4.15 12.84
CA ARG A 118 -14.64 4.97 12.18
C ARG A 118 -14.88 5.15 10.68
N PHE A 119 -15.40 4.12 10.02
CA PHE A 119 -15.58 4.08 8.57
C PHE A 119 -17.08 4.06 8.23
N PRO A 120 -17.71 5.21 7.91
CA PRO A 120 -19.18 5.33 7.89
C PRO A 120 -19.94 4.44 6.89
N SER A 121 -19.27 3.98 5.82
CA SER A 121 -19.87 3.03 4.86
C SER A 121 -19.83 1.57 5.32
N VAL A 122 -19.19 1.29 6.45
CA VAL A 122 -19.00 -0.06 6.99
C VAL A 122 -19.95 -0.27 8.16
N GLU A 123 -21.14 -0.80 7.86
CA GLU A 123 -22.14 -1.13 8.88
C GLU A 123 -21.79 -2.44 9.58
N ARG A 124 -21.21 -3.40 8.85
CA ARG A 124 -20.73 -4.69 9.39
C ARG A 124 -19.40 -5.08 8.76
N VAL A 125 -18.58 -5.81 9.51
CA VAL A 125 -17.22 -6.20 9.11
C VAL A 125 -16.92 -7.66 9.44
N ARG A 126 -16.08 -8.31 8.62
CA ARG A 126 -15.43 -9.58 8.93
C ARG A 126 -13.93 -9.45 8.74
N PHE A 127 -13.17 -10.13 9.60
CA PHE A 127 -11.71 -10.16 9.55
C PHE A 127 -11.18 -11.28 8.68
N THR A 128 -10.04 -11.03 8.04
CA THR A 128 -9.24 -11.95 7.23
C THR A 128 -7.77 -11.85 7.66
N ASN A 129 -6.90 -12.65 7.06
CA ASN A 129 -5.48 -12.72 7.42
C ASN A 129 -4.60 -11.79 6.56
N SER A 130 -5.17 -11.24 5.50
CA SER A 130 -4.48 -10.32 4.59
C SER A 130 -5.47 -9.46 3.79
N GLY A 131 -4.98 -8.33 3.26
CA GLY A 131 -5.73 -7.53 2.28
C GLY A 131 -6.09 -8.33 1.01
N THR A 132 -5.23 -9.28 0.61
CA THR A 132 -5.54 -10.23 -0.48
C THR A 132 -6.83 -11.00 -0.22
N GLU A 133 -6.94 -11.61 0.97
CA GLU A 133 -8.16 -12.34 1.34
C GLU A 133 -9.36 -11.41 1.46
N ALA A 134 -9.17 -10.18 1.96
CA ALA A 134 -10.26 -9.20 2.04
C ALA A 134 -10.83 -8.85 0.66
N ASN A 135 -9.98 -8.56 -0.32
CA ASN A 135 -10.39 -8.28 -1.70
C ASN A 135 -11.02 -9.49 -2.39
N LEU A 136 -10.45 -10.68 -2.17
CA LEU A 136 -11.04 -11.92 -2.68
C LEU A 136 -12.44 -12.15 -2.12
N MET A 137 -12.62 -11.99 -0.81
CA MET A 137 -13.92 -12.18 -0.17
C MET A 137 -14.94 -11.11 -0.58
N ALA A 138 -14.53 -9.85 -0.74
CA ALA A 138 -15.41 -8.78 -1.18
C ALA A 138 -15.90 -8.99 -2.63
N ALA A 139 -14.99 -9.32 -3.56
CA ALA A 139 -15.36 -9.62 -4.95
C ALA A 139 -16.21 -10.89 -5.05
N SER A 140 -15.90 -11.93 -4.25
CA SER A 140 -16.68 -13.17 -4.21
C SER A 140 -18.09 -12.94 -3.64
N LEU A 141 -18.21 -12.11 -2.58
CA LEU A 141 -19.51 -11.70 -2.05
C LEU A 141 -20.31 -10.97 -3.13
N ALA A 142 -19.71 -10.00 -3.82
CA ALA A 142 -20.39 -9.25 -4.87
C ALA A 142 -20.95 -10.17 -5.96
N ARG A 143 -20.14 -11.10 -6.48
CA ARG A 143 -20.60 -12.09 -7.47
C ARG A 143 -21.74 -12.95 -6.93
N ALA A 144 -21.61 -13.44 -5.69
CA ALA A 144 -22.60 -14.32 -5.10
C ALA A 144 -23.95 -13.64 -4.80
N VAL A 145 -23.96 -12.33 -4.53
CA VAL A 145 -25.19 -11.58 -4.28
C VAL A 145 -25.85 -11.04 -5.54
N THR A 146 -25.07 -10.61 -6.55
CA THR A 146 -25.63 -10.12 -7.80
C THR A 146 -26.01 -11.24 -8.76
N GLY A 147 -25.37 -12.42 -8.63
CA GLY A 147 -25.49 -13.52 -9.59
C GLY A 147 -24.72 -13.27 -10.89
N CYS A 148 -23.88 -12.24 -10.93
CA CYS A 148 -23.06 -11.87 -12.07
C CYS A 148 -21.61 -12.33 -11.88
N ASP A 149 -20.85 -12.46 -12.97
CA ASP A 149 -19.48 -12.95 -12.91
C ASP A 149 -18.40 -11.89 -13.16
N GLY A 150 -18.71 -10.85 -13.93
CA GLY A 150 -17.74 -9.84 -14.34
C GLY A 150 -17.18 -9.05 -13.17
N VAL A 151 -15.86 -8.86 -13.15
CA VAL A 151 -15.19 -7.98 -12.17
C VAL A 151 -14.35 -6.95 -12.91
N LEU A 152 -14.76 -5.69 -12.83
CA LEU A 152 -14.02 -4.59 -13.44
C LEU A 152 -12.96 -4.06 -12.46
N VAL A 153 -11.75 -3.90 -12.98
CA VAL A 153 -10.56 -3.42 -12.27
C VAL A 153 -9.79 -2.46 -13.17
N PHE A 154 -8.69 -1.89 -12.65
CA PHE A 154 -7.93 -0.88 -13.36
C PHE A 154 -6.48 -1.29 -13.58
N ASP A 155 -5.93 -0.91 -14.73
CA ASP A 155 -4.50 -1.04 -15.00
C ASP A 155 -3.68 -0.26 -13.95
N GLY A 156 -2.64 -0.91 -13.40
CA GLY A 156 -1.91 -0.40 -12.24
C GLY A 156 -2.50 -0.75 -10.87
N GLY A 157 -3.70 -1.34 -10.83
CA GLY A 157 -4.33 -1.78 -9.58
C GLY A 157 -3.59 -2.93 -8.91
N TYR A 158 -3.49 -2.90 -7.59
CA TYR A 158 -2.94 -4.00 -6.78
C TYR A 158 -3.85 -4.32 -5.61
N HIS A 159 -4.56 -5.45 -5.71
CA HIS A 159 -5.54 -5.90 -4.71
C HIS A 159 -5.08 -7.13 -3.94
N GLY A 160 -3.83 -7.55 -4.11
CA GLY A 160 -3.25 -8.73 -3.50
C GLY A 160 -2.43 -9.57 -4.48
N GLY A 161 -1.74 -10.59 -3.97
CA GLY A 161 -0.86 -11.44 -4.76
C GLY A 161 -1.51 -11.99 -6.05
N PRO A 162 -2.64 -12.72 -5.96
CA PRO A 162 -3.36 -13.24 -7.11
C PRO A 162 -4.49 -12.31 -7.60
N LEU A 163 -4.38 -11.00 -7.32
CA LEU A 163 -5.28 -9.95 -7.80
C LEU A 163 -4.46 -8.71 -8.20
N SER A 164 -3.40 -8.93 -9.00
CA SER A 164 -2.46 -7.88 -9.40
C SER A 164 -2.64 -7.48 -10.86
N PHE A 165 -2.73 -6.18 -11.10
CA PHE A 165 -2.91 -5.57 -12.44
C PHE A 165 -1.82 -4.52 -12.73
N THR A 166 -0.74 -4.51 -11.94
CA THR A 166 0.42 -3.60 -12.13
C THR A 166 1.34 -4.01 -13.29
N GLY A 167 1.18 -5.21 -13.84
CA GLY A 167 1.99 -5.75 -14.93
C GLY A 167 1.14 -6.44 -15.99
N THR A 168 1.81 -6.85 -17.07
CA THR A 168 1.19 -7.52 -18.22
C THR A 168 1.02 -9.03 -18.00
N ASP A 169 1.89 -9.67 -17.22
CA ASP A 169 1.73 -11.07 -16.83
C ASP A 169 0.74 -11.21 -15.66
N ARG A 170 -0.41 -11.81 -15.96
CA ARG A 170 -1.54 -11.97 -15.04
C ARG A 170 -1.89 -13.45 -14.83
N ARG A 171 -1.01 -14.37 -15.21
CA ARG A 171 -1.27 -15.83 -15.17
C ARG A 171 -1.50 -16.39 -13.76
N LEU A 172 -1.01 -15.70 -12.73
CA LEU A 172 -1.22 -16.07 -11.32
C LEU A 172 -2.50 -15.48 -10.72
N ASN A 173 -3.21 -14.60 -11.44
CA ASN A 173 -4.46 -14.07 -10.94
C ASN A 173 -5.52 -15.16 -10.86
N ILE A 174 -6.39 -15.06 -9.86
CA ILE A 174 -7.57 -15.93 -9.75
C ILE A 174 -8.40 -15.80 -11.03
N PRO A 175 -8.94 -16.90 -11.58
CA PRO A 175 -9.61 -16.89 -12.88
C PRO A 175 -11.04 -16.32 -12.81
N PHE A 176 -11.20 -15.09 -12.31
CA PHE A 176 -12.43 -14.34 -12.52
C PHE A 176 -12.46 -13.77 -13.95
N PRO A 177 -13.65 -13.55 -14.53
CA PRO A 177 -13.82 -12.76 -15.75
C PRO A 177 -13.44 -11.28 -15.53
N TRP A 178 -12.13 -11.01 -15.56
CA TRP A 178 -11.57 -9.68 -15.36
C TRP A 178 -11.82 -8.77 -16.55
N ILE A 179 -12.30 -7.57 -16.26
CA ILE A 179 -12.48 -6.49 -17.23
C ILE A 179 -11.54 -5.36 -16.78
N VAL A 180 -10.54 -5.03 -17.58
CA VAL A 180 -9.50 -4.08 -17.18
C VAL A 180 -9.67 -2.78 -17.96
N CYS A 181 -9.83 -1.68 -17.22
CA CYS A 181 -9.90 -0.32 -17.77
C CYS A 181 -8.69 0.53 -17.34
N ASP A 182 -8.54 1.69 -17.94
CA ASP A 182 -7.53 2.66 -17.52
C ASP A 182 -8.01 3.43 -16.28
N PHE A 183 -7.15 3.52 -15.26
CA PHE A 183 -7.41 4.35 -14.08
C PHE A 183 -7.51 5.82 -14.47
N ASN A 184 -8.42 6.59 -13.85
CA ASN A 184 -8.70 8.00 -14.17
C ASN A 184 -9.19 8.27 -15.61
N ASP A 185 -9.53 7.25 -16.40
CA ASP A 185 -10.23 7.43 -17.67
C ASP A 185 -11.73 7.69 -17.43
N MET A 186 -12.15 8.93 -17.69
CA MET A 186 -13.52 9.40 -17.51
C MET A 186 -14.49 8.92 -18.58
N GLU A 187 -13.99 8.47 -19.73
CA GLU A 187 -14.80 8.19 -20.91
C GLU A 187 -15.13 6.70 -21.00
N SER A 188 -14.11 5.84 -20.94
CA SER A 188 -14.27 4.41 -21.22
C SER A 188 -14.89 3.65 -20.04
N ALA A 189 -14.36 3.80 -18.83
CA ALA A 189 -14.76 2.95 -17.70
C ALA A 189 -16.23 3.16 -17.28
N PRO A 190 -16.73 4.40 -17.05
CA PRO A 190 -18.14 4.59 -16.68
C PRO A 190 -19.12 4.18 -17.78
N SER A 191 -18.73 4.31 -19.05
CA SER A 191 -19.56 3.90 -20.19
C SER A 191 -19.64 2.38 -20.29
N LEU A 192 -18.50 1.69 -20.15
CA LEU A 192 -18.45 0.23 -20.17
C LEU A 192 -19.22 -0.39 -19.00
N ILE A 193 -19.14 0.19 -17.79
CA ILE A 193 -19.93 -0.26 -16.62
C ILE A 193 -21.43 -0.23 -16.92
N ARG A 194 -21.90 0.82 -17.61
CA ARG A 194 -23.31 0.97 -17.99
C ARG A 194 -23.72 -0.01 -19.08
N GLU A 195 -22.83 -0.29 -20.03
CA GLU A 195 -23.06 -1.24 -21.12
C GLU A 195 -23.16 -2.68 -20.63
N LEU A 196 -22.22 -3.11 -19.79
CA LEU A 196 -22.18 -4.47 -19.24
C LEU A 196 -23.41 -4.80 -18.39
N GLY A 197 -23.97 -3.80 -17.69
CA GLY A 197 -25.21 -3.95 -16.95
C GLY A 197 -25.21 -5.18 -16.02
N GLY A 198 -26.17 -6.08 -16.23
CA GLY A 198 -26.37 -7.31 -15.45
C GLY A 198 -25.32 -8.40 -15.65
N GLU A 199 -24.24 -8.16 -16.39
CA GLU A 199 -23.08 -9.07 -16.48
C GLU A 199 -21.98 -8.72 -15.46
N LEU A 200 -22.02 -7.51 -14.91
CA LEU A 200 -20.99 -6.99 -14.01
C LEU A 200 -21.39 -7.14 -12.54
N ALA A 201 -20.63 -7.91 -11.77
CA ALA A 201 -20.84 -8.06 -10.34
C ALA A 201 -20.34 -6.87 -9.54
N CYS A 202 -19.13 -6.40 -9.86
CA CYS A 202 -18.54 -5.29 -9.14
C CYS A 202 -17.46 -4.54 -9.94
N VAL A 203 -17.22 -3.32 -9.47
CA VAL A 203 -16.04 -2.51 -9.78
C VAL A 203 -15.16 -2.51 -8.52
N LEU A 204 -13.96 -3.07 -8.62
CA LEU A 204 -12.95 -3.07 -7.55
C LEU A 204 -11.88 -2.03 -7.88
N VAL A 205 -11.72 -1.03 -7.00
CA VAL A 205 -10.85 0.12 -7.27
C VAL A 205 -10.18 0.64 -6.01
N GLU A 206 -8.90 0.98 -6.10
CA GLU A 206 -8.20 1.77 -5.07
C GLU A 206 -8.57 3.26 -5.24
N PRO A 207 -9.01 3.99 -4.21
CA PRO A 207 -9.23 5.45 -4.30
C PRO A 207 -7.98 6.25 -4.71
N MET A 208 -6.80 5.67 -4.50
CA MET A 208 -5.51 6.10 -5.02
C MET A 208 -4.70 4.83 -5.29
N LEU A 209 -4.21 4.64 -6.53
CA LEU A 209 -3.34 3.52 -6.84
C LEU A 209 -2.12 3.55 -5.92
N GLY A 210 -1.97 2.58 -5.03
CA GLY A 210 -0.80 2.50 -4.15
C GLY A 210 0.34 1.80 -4.86
N GLY A 211 0.10 0.55 -5.28
CA GLY A 211 1.10 -0.28 -5.96
C GLY A 211 1.54 0.28 -7.33
N GLY A 212 0.60 0.88 -8.05
CA GLY A 212 0.78 1.52 -9.35
C GLY A 212 1.32 2.95 -9.30
N GLY A 213 2.04 3.34 -8.24
CA GLY A 213 2.80 4.59 -8.22
C GLY A 213 2.18 5.76 -7.46
N CYS A 214 1.34 5.52 -6.45
CA CYS A 214 0.71 6.57 -5.63
C CYS A 214 -0.02 7.62 -6.48
N ILE A 215 -0.90 7.17 -7.37
CA ILE A 215 -1.63 8.04 -8.32
C ILE A 215 -3.06 8.27 -7.78
N PRO A 216 -3.41 9.50 -7.34
CA PRO A 216 -4.73 9.77 -6.79
C PRO A 216 -5.84 9.60 -7.84
N GLY A 217 -6.93 8.94 -7.45
CA GLY A 217 -8.18 8.99 -8.21
C GLY A 217 -8.75 10.40 -8.17
N THR A 218 -9.16 10.93 -9.32
CA THR A 218 -9.86 12.22 -9.34
C THR A 218 -11.26 12.07 -8.76
N HIS A 219 -11.78 13.12 -8.12
CA HIS A 219 -13.15 13.12 -7.62
C HIS A 219 -14.16 12.82 -8.73
N ALA A 220 -13.99 13.44 -9.91
CA ALA A 220 -14.85 13.21 -11.06
C ALA A 220 -14.89 11.73 -11.47
N PHE A 221 -13.73 11.07 -11.52
CA PHE A 221 -13.61 9.66 -11.88
C PHE A 221 -14.31 8.76 -10.88
N LEU A 222 -13.99 8.88 -9.59
CA LEU A 222 -14.60 8.06 -8.55
C LEU A 222 -16.12 8.28 -8.47
N ALA A 223 -16.58 9.52 -8.65
CA ALA A 223 -18.01 9.83 -8.68
C ALA A 223 -18.72 9.21 -9.89
N ALA A 224 -18.08 9.22 -11.06
CA ALA A 224 -18.62 8.58 -12.25
C ALA A 224 -18.69 7.05 -12.11
N LEU A 225 -17.70 6.41 -11.48
CA LEU A 225 -17.77 4.99 -11.14
C LEU A 225 -18.93 4.69 -10.19
N ARG A 226 -19.15 5.53 -9.18
CA ARG A 226 -20.26 5.37 -8.24
C ARG A 226 -21.62 5.51 -8.92
N ASP A 227 -21.83 6.53 -9.75
CA ASP A 227 -23.09 6.69 -10.49
C ASP A 227 -23.32 5.52 -11.46
N ALA A 228 -22.28 5.12 -12.20
CA ALA A 228 -22.39 4.01 -13.15
C ALA A 228 -22.75 2.68 -12.47
N THR A 229 -22.10 2.36 -11.35
CA THR A 229 -22.38 1.13 -10.57
C THR A 229 -23.78 1.16 -9.96
N GLN A 230 -24.25 2.30 -9.44
CA GLN A 230 -25.62 2.43 -8.94
C GLN A 230 -26.67 2.19 -10.02
N ARG A 231 -26.43 2.68 -11.25
CA ARG A 231 -27.37 2.50 -12.37
C ARG A 231 -27.37 1.08 -12.93
N SER A 232 -26.22 0.40 -12.94
CA SER A 232 -26.11 -0.96 -13.48
C SER A 232 -26.48 -2.06 -12.47
N GLY A 233 -26.49 -1.74 -11.17
CA GLY A 233 -26.67 -2.73 -10.11
C GLY A 233 -25.39 -3.47 -9.70
N ALA A 234 -24.25 -3.17 -10.35
CA ALA A 234 -22.95 -3.65 -9.91
C ALA A 234 -22.55 -3.00 -8.58
N LEU A 235 -21.85 -3.75 -7.73
CA LEU A 235 -21.35 -3.20 -6.46
C LEU A 235 -20.06 -2.42 -6.67
N LEU A 236 -19.93 -1.27 -6.01
CA LEU A 236 -18.66 -0.56 -5.90
C LEU A 236 -17.89 -1.09 -4.69
N ILE A 237 -16.66 -1.53 -4.91
CA ILE A 237 -15.74 -1.97 -3.87
C ILE A 237 -14.54 -1.03 -3.85
N PHE A 238 -14.37 -0.29 -2.74
CA PHE A 238 -13.16 0.47 -2.52
C PHE A 238 -12.13 -0.37 -1.77
N ASP A 239 -10.99 -0.57 -2.42
CA ASP A 239 -9.80 -1.10 -1.78
C ASP A 239 -9.11 0.02 -0.99
N GLU A 240 -9.40 0.07 0.31
CA GLU A 240 -8.77 1.00 1.24
C GLU A 240 -7.70 0.33 2.11
N VAL A 241 -7.10 -0.78 1.64
CA VAL A 241 -5.97 -1.45 2.30
C VAL A 241 -4.83 -0.47 2.60
N GLN A 242 -4.59 0.49 1.70
CA GLN A 242 -3.63 1.58 1.90
C GLN A 242 -4.29 2.93 2.18
N THR A 243 -5.43 3.25 1.55
CA THR A 243 -5.97 4.62 1.60
C THR A 243 -6.76 4.94 2.88
N SER A 244 -7.14 3.93 3.67
CA SER A 244 -7.90 4.10 4.92
C SER A 244 -7.21 5.00 5.95
N ARG A 245 -5.89 5.18 5.88
CA ARG A 245 -5.10 6.08 6.75
C ARG A 245 -5.03 7.52 6.29
N LEU A 246 -5.50 7.84 5.08
CA LEU A 246 -5.29 9.15 4.47
C LEU A 246 -6.27 10.22 4.97
N ALA A 247 -7.26 9.83 5.76
CA ALA A 247 -8.10 10.71 6.56
C ALA A 247 -8.73 9.91 7.71
N PRO A 248 -9.30 10.56 8.74
CA PRO A 248 -9.80 9.86 9.93
C PRO A 248 -10.75 8.68 9.66
N GLY A 249 -11.58 8.75 8.61
CA GLY A 249 -12.47 7.69 8.15
C GLY A 249 -12.17 7.18 6.74
N GLY A 250 -10.90 7.20 6.32
CA GLY A 250 -10.48 6.82 4.96
C GLY A 250 -10.78 7.89 3.91
N LEU A 251 -10.54 7.58 2.62
CA LEU A 251 -10.77 8.56 1.56
C LEU A 251 -12.24 8.71 1.17
N GLN A 252 -13.12 7.77 1.53
CA GLN A 252 -14.55 7.85 1.23
C GLN A 252 -15.22 9.16 1.69
N PRO A 253 -15.14 9.57 2.97
CA PRO A 253 -15.71 10.85 3.41
C PRO A 253 -15.07 12.07 2.76
N VAL A 254 -13.79 11.97 2.37
CA VAL A 254 -13.07 13.08 1.74
C VAL A 254 -13.59 13.35 0.32
N PHE A 255 -13.98 12.29 -0.38
CA PHE A 255 -14.64 12.41 -1.68
C PHE A 255 -16.17 12.55 -1.57
N GLY A 256 -16.76 12.30 -0.41
CA GLY A 256 -18.23 12.22 -0.27
C GLY A 256 -18.83 11.05 -1.07
N ILE A 257 -18.06 9.99 -1.28
CA ILE A 257 -18.46 8.81 -2.06
C ILE A 257 -18.37 7.59 -1.15
N HIS A 258 -19.47 6.87 -1.01
CA HIS A 258 -19.54 5.63 -0.24
C HIS A 258 -19.61 4.41 -1.16
N ALA A 259 -18.70 3.46 -0.96
CA ALA A 259 -18.71 2.18 -1.62
C ALA A 259 -19.74 1.23 -0.97
N ASP A 260 -20.16 0.21 -1.71
CA ASP A 260 -21.05 -0.83 -1.16
C ASP A 260 -20.28 -1.77 -0.21
N LEU A 261 -19.03 -2.05 -0.57
CA LEU A 261 -18.06 -2.78 0.24
C LEU A 261 -16.73 -2.02 0.29
N THR A 262 -16.02 -2.16 1.39
CA THR A 262 -14.67 -1.62 1.61
C THR A 262 -13.77 -2.73 2.13
N THR A 263 -12.54 -2.78 1.64
CA THR A 263 -11.52 -3.71 2.12
C THR A 263 -10.39 -2.97 2.83
N PHE A 264 -9.80 -3.66 3.81
CA PHE A 264 -8.79 -3.14 4.71
C PHE A 264 -7.67 -4.14 4.89
N GLY A 265 -6.51 -3.64 5.35
CA GLY A 265 -5.34 -4.45 5.64
C GLY A 265 -4.28 -3.64 6.36
N LYS A 266 -3.02 -4.09 6.22
CA LYS A 266 -1.84 -3.32 6.60
C LYS A 266 -1.91 -2.84 8.07
N TYR A 267 -1.80 -1.54 8.29
CA TYR A 267 -1.65 -0.94 9.60
C TYR A 267 -2.85 -1.16 10.54
N LEU A 268 -4.04 -1.45 10.02
CA LEU A 268 -5.21 -1.65 10.88
C LEU A 268 -4.98 -2.83 11.83
N GLY A 269 -4.17 -3.82 11.46
CA GLY A 269 -3.81 -4.94 12.31
C GLY A 269 -2.81 -4.65 13.42
N GLY A 270 -2.40 -3.39 13.62
CA GLY A 270 -1.41 -3.05 14.66
C GLY A 270 -0.01 -3.60 14.38
N GLY A 271 0.32 -3.93 13.12
CA GLY A 271 1.58 -4.59 12.74
C GLY A 271 1.53 -6.13 12.72
N ALA A 272 0.41 -6.75 13.12
CA ALA A 272 0.18 -8.18 12.96
C ALA A 272 -0.47 -8.52 11.60
N SER A 273 -0.61 -9.81 11.27
CA SER A 273 -1.34 -10.26 10.08
C SER A 273 -2.79 -9.80 10.15
N PHE A 274 -3.27 -9.14 9.09
CA PHE A 274 -4.60 -8.55 9.09
C PHE A 274 -5.12 -8.27 7.68
N GLY A 275 -6.39 -8.57 7.49
CA GLY A 275 -7.27 -7.90 6.56
C GLY A 275 -8.68 -7.82 7.14
N ALA A 276 -9.53 -7.05 6.48
CA ALA A 276 -10.96 -7.08 6.75
C ALA A 276 -11.72 -6.66 5.51
N PHE A 277 -12.93 -7.16 5.35
CA PHE A 277 -13.90 -6.61 4.40
C PHE A 277 -15.19 -6.31 5.14
N GLY A 278 -15.84 -5.22 4.75
CA GLY A 278 -17.03 -4.72 5.41
C GLY A 278 -17.81 -3.81 4.47
N GLY A 279 -19.01 -3.41 4.88
CA GLY A 279 -19.84 -2.54 4.06
C GLY A 279 -21.28 -2.53 4.54
N ARG A 280 -22.21 -2.34 3.60
CA ARG A 280 -23.64 -2.35 3.88
C ARG A 280 -24.09 -3.66 4.57
N ALA A 281 -24.95 -3.56 5.56
CA ALA A 281 -25.42 -4.68 6.35
C ALA A 281 -26.25 -5.67 5.52
N ASP A 282 -27.01 -5.22 4.51
CA ASP A 282 -27.79 -6.11 3.66
C ASP A 282 -26.92 -7.07 2.83
N LEU A 283 -25.70 -6.65 2.47
CA LEU A 283 -24.67 -7.49 1.88
C LEU A 283 -23.94 -8.32 2.96
N MET A 284 -23.56 -7.63 4.04
CA MET A 284 -22.98 -8.14 5.29
C MET A 284 -23.60 -9.45 5.78
N ASP A 285 -24.92 -9.41 5.85
CA ASP A 285 -25.73 -10.39 6.55
C ASP A 285 -25.81 -11.70 5.81
N ARG A 286 -25.38 -11.74 4.55
CA ARG A 286 -25.20 -13.02 3.85
C ARG A 286 -24.16 -13.91 4.52
N PHE A 287 -23.30 -13.41 5.40
CA PHE A 287 -22.40 -14.23 6.21
C PHE A 287 -22.93 -14.56 7.62
N ASP A 288 -24.17 -14.21 7.95
CA ASP A 288 -24.78 -14.56 9.24
C ASP A 288 -25.19 -16.05 9.25
N PRO A 289 -24.52 -16.91 10.03
CA PRO A 289 -24.77 -18.36 10.02
C PRO A 289 -26.15 -18.76 10.55
N ARG A 290 -26.90 -17.82 11.14
CA ARG A 290 -28.29 -18.05 11.57
C ARG A 290 -29.27 -18.03 10.39
N ARG A 291 -28.87 -17.49 9.24
CA ARG A 291 -29.70 -17.47 8.04
C ARG A 291 -29.63 -18.80 7.29
N PRO A 292 -30.75 -19.31 6.74
CA PRO A 292 -30.75 -20.52 5.93
C PRO A 292 -29.89 -20.43 4.65
N ASP A 293 -29.74 -19.23 4.08
CA ASP A 293 -29.10 -18.96 2.79
C ASP A 293 -27.69 -18.32 2.91
N HIS A 294 -27.04 -18.51 4.06
CA HIS A 294 -25.76 -17.87 4.36
C HIS A 294 -24.61 -18.44 3.52
N PHE A 295 -23.61 -17.58 3.31
CA PHE A 295 -22.31 -17.93 2.76
C PHE A 295 -21.33 -18.24 3.89
N SER A 296 -20.39 -19.15 3.61
CA SER A 296 -19.32 -19.49 4.55
C SER A 296 -18.12 -18.58 4.37
N HIS A 297 -17.58 -18.10 5.49
CA HIS A 297 -16.27 -17.46 5.55
C HIS A 297 -15.54 -17.97 6.79
N ALA A 298 -14.73 -19.00 6.59
CA ALA A 298 -13.85 -19.59 7.58
C ALA A 298 -12.47 -18.89 7.59
N GLY A 299 -11.56 -19.39 8.43
CA GLY A 299 -10.17 -18.96 8.48
C GLY A 299 -9.65 -19.01 9.91
N THR A 300 -8.65 -19.87 10.14
CA THR A 300 -8.18 -20.22 11.49
C THR A 300 -7.71 -19.02 12.29
N HIS A 301 -7.10 -18.03 11.63
CA HIS A 301 -6.47 -16.88 12.29
C HIS A 301 -7.25 -15.58 12.11
N ASN A 302 -8.46 -15.62 11.53
CA ASN A 302 -9.28 -14.43 11.27
C ASN A 302 -9.53 -13.61 12.56
N ASN A 303 -9.72 -14.29 13.69
CA ASN A 303 -9.94 -13.65 14.99
C ASN A 303 -8.80 -13.87 15.99
N ASN A 304 -7.57 -14.10 15.51
CA ASN A 304 -6.44 -14.37 16.40
C ASN A 304 -6.23 -13.22 17.42
N VAL A 305 -5.95 -13.58 18.66
CA VAL A 305 -5.91 -12.62 19.78
C VAL A 305 -4.85 -11.53 19.64
N LEU A 306 -3.76 -11.80 18.91
CA LEU A 306 -2.65 -10.87 18.73
C LEU A 306 -3.09 -9.72 17.82
N THR A 307 -3.65 -10.04 16.66
CA THR A 307 -4.19 -9.03 15.73
C THR A 307 -5.33 -8.25 16.35
N MET A 308 -6.28 -8.92 17.01
CA MET A 308 -7.42 -8.23 17.63
C MET A 308 -6.97 -7.24 18.71
N ALA A 309 -5.98 -7.61 19.53
CA ALA A 309 -5.44 -6.73 20.57
C ALA A 309 -4.61 -5.57 19.99
N ALA A 310 -3.70 -5.88 19.06
CA ALA A 310 -2.81 -4.89 18.45
C ALA A 310 -3.59 -3.87 17.61
N GLY A 311 -4.53 -4.35 16.79
CA GLY A 311 -5.38 -3.50 15.95
C GLY A 311 -6.28 -2.59 16.79
N LEU A 312 -6.92 -3.13 17.84
CA LEU A 312 -7.73 -2.33 18.76
C LEU A 312 -6.91 -1.25 19.45
N ALA A 313 -5.75 -1.59 20.01
CA ALA A 313 -4.87 -0.63 20.68
C ALA A 313 -4.36 0.44 19.71
N GLY A 314 -3.91 0.05 18.52
CA GLY A 314 -3.46 0.97 17.49
C GLY A 314 -4.54 1.95 17.05
N LEU A 315 -5.74 1.44 16.79
CA LEU A 315 -6.86 2.24 16.28
C LEU A 315 -7.45 3.17 17.35
N ARG A 316 -7.59 2.69 18.59
CA ARG A 316 -8.18 3.41 19.72
C ARG A 316 -7.22 4.42 20.33
N ASP A 317 -5.99 3.99 20.61
CA ASP A 317 -5.08 4.74 21.50
C ASP A 317 -4.06 5.59 20.75
N LEU A 318 -3.69 5.20 19.52
CA LEU A 318 -2.61 5.85 18.76
C LEU A 318 -3.14 6.64 17.56
N LEU A 319 -3.97 6.02 16.73
CA LEU A 319 -4.50 6.62 15.52
C LEU A 319 -5.78 7.40 15.79
N THR A 320 -5.76 8.38 16.69
CA THR A 320 -6.90 9.28 16.84
C THR A 320 -7.13 10.10 15.56
N PRO A 321 -8.33 10.69 15.33
CA PRO A 321 -8.54 11.61 14.22
C PRO A 321 -7.52 12.74 14.14
N ALA A 322 -7.04 13.23 15.30
CA ALA A 322 -6.00 14.25 15.36
C ALA A 322 -4.64 13.71 14.88
N ALA A 323 -4.23 12.53 15.35
CA ALA A 323 -2.99 11.89 14.92
C ALA A 323 -2.98 11.63 13.39
N VAL A 324 -4.10 11.17 12.83
CA VAL A 324 -4.25 10.97 11.38
C VAL A 324 -4.09 12.29 10.61
N ARG A 325 -4.64 13.40 11.11
CA ARG A 325 -4.46 14.72 10.47
C ARG A 325 -3.01 15.18 10.51
N VAL A 326 -2.33 15.06 11.65
CA VAL A 326 -0.91 15.41 11.80
C VAL A 326 -0.04 14.57 10.86
N LEU A 327 -0.24 13.25 10.86
CA LEU A 327 0.47 12.32 9.98
C LEU A 327 0.35 12.71 8.50
N ASN A 328 -0.87 12.98 8.03
CA ASN A 328 -1.08 13.31 6.62
C ASN A 328 -0.60 14.72 6.28
N HIS A 329 -0.70 15.68 7.20
CA HIS A 329 -0.10 16.99 7.02
C HIS A 329 1.42 16.92 6.85
N ARG A 330 2.12 16.13 7.68
CA ARG A 330 3.56 15.89 7.53
C ARG A 330 3.89 15.26 6.18
N GLY A 331 3.11 14.27 5.75
CA GLY A 331 3.28 13.66 4.44
C GLY A 331 3.05 14.62 3.27
N ASP A 332 2.03 15.49 3.35
CA ASP A 332 1.78 16.53 2.37
C ASP A 332 2.95 17.53 2.32
N ALA A 333 3.41 18.00 3.48
CA ALA A 333 4.55 18.92 3.56
C ALA A 333 5.84 18.31 2.99
N LEU A 334 6.14 17.05 3.30
CA LEU A 334 7.29 16.33 2.74
C LEU A 334 7.18 16.20 1.21
N ARG A 335 6.02 15.78 0.69
CA ARG A 335 5.80 15.65 -0.76
C ARG A 335 5.95 16.99 -1.47
N ASP A 336 5.43 18.06 -0.87
CA ASP A 336 5.52 19.42 -1.43
C ASP A 336 6.98 19.92 -1.42
N ALA A 337 7.75 19.63 -0.36
CA ALA A 337 9.17 19.94 -0.28
C ALA A 337 10.00 19.20 -1.35
N LEU A 338 9.78 17.90 -1.55
CA LEU A 338 10.45 17.13 -2.59
C LEU A 338 10.13 17.67 -4.00
N ASN A 339 8.86 18.00 -4.28
CA ASN A 339 8.48 18.61 -5.56
C ASN A 339 9.07 20.03 -5.73
N ALA A 340 9.19 20.81 -4.66
CA ALA A 340 9.81 22.13 -4.69
C ALA A 340 11.31 22.03 -5.03
N VAL A 341 12.02 21.03 -4.50
CA VAL A 341 13.41 20.73 -4.89
C VAL A 341 13.50 20.41 -6.38
N ALA A 342 12.68 19.48 -6.88
CA ALA A 342 12.70 19.10 -8.29
C ALA A 342 12.40 20.30 -9.22
N THR A 343 11.43 21.13 -8.84
CA THR A 343 11.07 22.35 -9.58
C THR A 343 12.21 23.37 -9.58
N ARG A 344 12.81 23.64 -8.41
CA ARG A 344 13.91 24.60 -8.25
C ARG A 344 15.15 24.21 -9.06
N LEU A 345 15.42 22.91 -9.17
CA LEU A 345 16.55 22.38 -9.95
C LEU A 345 16.23 22.16 -11.44
N ASP A 346 15.00 22.44 -11.88
CA ASP A 346 14.48 22.04 -13.21
C ASP A 346 14.78 20.56 -13.54
N ALA A 347 14.66 19.68 -12.54
CA ALA A 347 14.97 18.27 -12.69
C ALA A 347 13.80 17.49 -13.32
N PRO A 348 14.06 16.43 -14.10
CA PRO A 348 13.02 15.53 -14.62
C PRO A 348 12.51 14.59 -13.52
N ALA A 349 11.99 15.14 -12.43
CA ALA A 349 11.47 14.40 -11.29
C ALA A 349 10.17 15.03 -10.77
N GLN A 350 9.28 14.20 -10.26
CA GLN A 350 8.05 14.61 -9.59
C GLN A 350 7.64 13.57 -8.56
N VAL A 351 6.91 13.99 -7.53
CA VAL A 351 6.43 13.11 -6.46
C VAL A 351 4.92 13.14 -6.40
N THR A 352 4.28 12.02 -6.73
CA THR A 352 2.82 11.87 -6.65
C THR A 352 2.41 11.25 -5.31
N GLY A 353 1.16 11.43 -4.92
CA GLY A 353 0.61 10.79 -3.74
C GLY A 353 -0.42 11.67 -3.03
N ARG A 354 -0.73 11.29 -1.80
CA ARG A 354 -1.66 12.03 -0.94
C ARG A 354 -1.33 11.74 0.52
N GLY A 355 -1.35 12.78 1.35
CA GLY A 355 -1.05 12.67 2.76
C GLY A 355 0.26 11.93 3.00
N SER A 356 0.22 10.92 3.86
CA SER A 356 1.40 10.15 4.32
C SER A 356 1.89 9.04 3.38
N ILE A 357 1.45 9.02 2.13
CA ILE A 357 1.86 8.04 1.11
C ILE A 357 2.21 8.76 -0.19
N MET A 358 3.38 8.48 -0.75
CA MET A 358 3.87 9.11 -1.98
C MET A 358 4.83 8.22 -2.78
N ASN A 359 5.11 8.59 -4.02
CA ASN A 359 6.06 7.91 -4.88
C ASN A 359 6.87 8.91 -5.73
N VAL A 360 8.18 8.72 -5.78
CA VAL A 360 9.08 9.49 -6.64
C VAL A 360 9.07 8.91 -8.06
N HIS A 361 8.99 9.77 -9.07
CA HIS A 361 9.03 9.41 -10.49
C HIS A 361 10.06 10.27 -11.21
N PHE A 362 10.99 9.64 -11.94
CA PHE A 362 12.03 10.31 -12.71
C PHE A 362 11.58 10.53 -14.16
N GLN A 363 10.61 11.41 -14.36
CA GLN A 363 10.13 11.85 -15.66
C GLN A 363 9.45 13.23 -15.60
N ARG A 364 9.31 13.88 -16.77
CA ARG A 364 8.51 15.10 -16.95
C ARG A 364 7.07 14.77 -17.38
N GLY A 365 6.17 15.75 -17.24
CA GLY A 365 4.78 15.67 -17.70
C GLY A 365 3.83 15.07 -16.66
N PRO A 366 2.52 15.16 -16.88
CA PRO A 366 1.53 14.71 -15.89
C PRO A 366 1.50 13.19 -15.74
N ILE A 367 1.40 12.72 -14.49
CA ILE A 367 1.16 11.31 -14.14
C ILE A 367 -0.26 11.19 -13.61
N ARG A 368 -1.15 10.60 -14.40
CA ARG A 368 -2.59 10.46 -14.09
C ARG A 368 -3.05 9.01 -14.06
N ARG A 369 -2.33 8.11 -14.70
CA ARG A 369 -2.61 6.66 -14.75
C ARG A 369 -1.31 5.87 -14.82
N HIS A 370 -1.40 4.56 -14.58
CA HIS A 370 -0.24 3.67 -14.55
C HIS A 370 0.54 3.65 -15.87
N ALA A 371 -0.16 3.67 -17.01
CA ALA A 371 0.46 3.73 -18.33
C ALA A 371 1.40 4.94 -18.52
N ASP A 372 1.17 6.05 -17.81
CA ASP A 372 2.02 7.24 -17.92
C ASP A 372 3.42 7.00 -17.31
N LEU A 373 3.61 5.95 -16.51
CA LEU A 373 4.88 5.58 -15.88
C LEU A 373 5.84 4.85 -16.82
N ALA A 374 5.41 4.49 -18.03
CA ALA A 374 6.25 3.82 -19.03
C ALA A 374 7.47 4.67 -19.44
N ALA A 375 7.42 5.99 -19.23
CA ALA A 375 8.52 6.90 -19.53
C ALA A 375 9.56 7.00 -18.41
N THR A 376 9.34 6.41 -17.22
CA THR A 376 10.29 6.49 -16.12
C THR A 376 11.44 5.51 -16.34
N PRO A 377 12.71 5.95 -16.45
CA PRO A 377 13.84 5.05 -16.64
C PRO A 377 14.03 4.13 -15.43
N GLN A 378 14.11 2.82 -15.66
CA GLN A 378 14.34 1.85 -14.58
C GLN A 378 15.71 2.06 -13.91
N ALA A 379 16.75 2.40 -14.69
CA ALA A 379 18.09 2.68 -14.17
C ALA A 379 18.10 3.87 -13.20
N ALA A 380 17.28 4.92 -13.44
CA ALA A 380 17.17 6.05 -12.52
C ALA A 380 16.52 5.64 -11.18
N ARG A 381 15.52 4.76 -11.20
CA ARG A 381 14.92 4.19 -9.98
C ARG A 381 15.92 3.34 -9.20
N ASP A 382 16.68 2.52 -9.91
CA ASP A 382 17.69 1.64 -9.31
C ASP A 382 18.82 2.43 -8.67
N LEU A 383 19.35 3.43 -9.39
CA LEU A 383 20.36 4.35 -8.89
C LEU A 383 19.84 5.09 -7.65
N PHE A 384 18.66 5.71 -7.72
CA PHE A 384 18.07 6.43 -6.58
C PHE A 384 17.91 5.55 -5.35
N HIS A 385 17.38 4.34 -5.53
CA HIS A 385 17.22 3.40 -4.42
C HIS A 385 18.55 3.08 -3.74
N LEU A 386 19.58 2.74 -4.52
CA LEU A 386 20.89 2.40 -3.97
C LEU A 386 21.58 3.60 -3.30
N GLU A 387 21.47 4.80 -3.86
CA GLU A 387 22.01 6.01 -3.22
C GLU A 387 21.30 6.33 -1.91
N MET A 388 19.98 6.19 -1.85
CA MET A 388 19.24 6.37 -0.60
C MET A 388 19.67 5.35 0.46
N LEU A 389 19.85 4.07 0.09
CA LEU A 389 20.36 3.06 1.01
C LEU A 389 21.77 3.41 1.51
N LEU A 390 22.67 3.82 0.62
CA LEU A 390 24.03 4.24 0.98
C LEU A 390 24.03 5.50 1.88
N ALA A 391 23.03 6.37 1.73
CA ALA A 391 22.80 7.54 2.58
C ALA A 391 22.06 7.21 3.90
N GLY A 392 21.73 5.95 4.18
CA GLY A 392 21.01 5.55 5.39
C GLY A 392 19.51 5.91 5.36
N ILE A 393 18.90 5.91 4.19
CA ILE A 393 17.46 6.14 3.95
C ILE A 393 16.87 4.87 3.34
N TRP A 394 15.85 4.31 4.01
CA TRP A 394 15.20 3.08 3.58
C TRP A 394 13.87 3.37 2.90
N ILE A 395 13.80 3.14 1.58
CA ILE A 395 12.61 3.34 0.75
C ILE A 395 12.41 2.12 -0.17
N ALA A 396 11.25 2.02 -0.84
CA ALA A 396 11.10 0.96 -1.83
C ALA A 396 11.92 1.27 -3.09
N ARG A 397 12.49 0.24 -3.74
CA ARG A 397 13.13 0.36 -5.07
C ARG A 397 12.29 1.10 -6.11
N ARG A 398 10.96 0.94 -6.06
CA ARG A 398 10.03 1.62 -6.99
C ARG A 398 9.83 3.13 -6.72
N GLY A 399 10.55 3.70 -5.74
CA GLY A 399 10.40 5.09 -5.31
C GLY A 399 9.27 5.34 -4.31
N PHE A 400 8.64 4.28 -3.79
CA PHE A 400 7.53 4.39 -2.83
C PHE A 400 8.03 4.80 -1.45
N ILE A 401 7.34 5.78 -0.87
CA ILE A 401 7.60 6.37 0.44
C ILE A 401 6.28 6.40 1.23
N SER A 402 6.34 6.04 2.51
CA SER A 402 5.26 6.20 3.47
C SER A 402 5.81 6.76 4.77
N VAL A 403 5.20 7.83 5.28
CA VAL A 403 5.52 8.41 6.60
C VAL A 403 4.82 7.60 7.68
N SER A 404 5.43 7.39 8.84
CA SER A 404 4.79 6.71 10.00
C SER A 404 4.61 7.66 11.19
N LEU A 405 3.90 7.22 12.22
CA LEU A 405 3.74 7.98 13.46
C LEU A 405 5.07 8.17 14.22
N ALA A 406 6.08 7.36 13.90
CA ALA A 406 7.39 7.42 14.55
C ALA A 406 8.36 8.38 13.86
N HIS A 407 7.98 8.98 12.72
CA HIS A 407 8.80 9.98 12.04
C HIS A 407 8.69 11.33 12.74
N GLU A 408 9.82 12.01 12.81
CA GLU A 408 9.94 13.40 13.22
C GLU A 408 10.17 14.30 11.99
N ASP A 409 10.16 15.61 12.20
CA ASP A 409 10.30 16.56 11.08
C ASP A 409 11.75 16.52 10.54
N GLU A 410 12.73 16.29 11.41
CA GLU A 410 14.14 16.11 11.08
C GLU A 410 14.38 14.89 10.16
N ASP A 411 13.58 13.83 10.31
CA ASP A 411 13.64 12.68 9.40
C ASP A 411 13.25 13.10 7.98
N CYS A 412 12.18 13.91 7.86
CA CYS A 412 11.67 14.41 6.60
C CYS A 412 12.68 15.37 5.95
N ASP A 413 13.28 16.26 6.74
CA ASP A 413 14.32 17.18 6.28
C ASP A 413 15.54 16.44 5.73
N ARG A 414 15.95 15.35 6.39
CA ARG A 414 17.04 14.49 5.91
C ARG A 414 16.72 13.87 4.56
N LEU A 415 15.51 13.32 4.38
CA LEU A 415 15.09 12.77 3.08
C LEU A 415 15.09 13.84 1.98
N VAL A 416 14.63 15.06 2.28
CA VAL A 416 14.64 16.17 1.31
C VAL A 416 16.07 16.54 0.93
N ALA A 417 16.99 16.61 1.90
CA ALA A 417 18.40 16.92 1.65
C ALA A 417 19.09 15.85 0.78
N GLU A 418 18.86 14.56 1.06
CA GLU A 418 19.42 13.47 0.26
C GLU A 418 18.81 13.41 -1.15
N PHE A 419 17.51 13.69 -1.28
CA PHE A 419 16.86 13.81 -2.58
C PHE A 419 17.40 14.99 -3.40
N GLU A 420 17.65 16.14 -2.77
CA GLU A 420 18.30 17.28 -3.41
C GLU A 420 19.72 16.94 -3.87
N SER A 421 20.53 16.35 -3.01
CA SER A 421 21.89 15.91 -3.33
C SER A 421 21.89 14.97 -4.54
N PHE A 422 20.97 14.01 -4.55
CA PHE A 422 20.78 13.08 -5.67
C PHE A 422 20.46 13.81 -6.99
N LEU A 423 19.50 14.74 -6.98
CA LEU A 423 19.11 15.47 -8.18
C LEU A 423 20.23 16.40 -8.67
N VAL A 424 20.97 17.07 -7.77
CA VAL A 424 22.13 17.89 -8.14
C VAL A 424 23.19 17.06 -8.89
N GLN A 425 23.40 15.82 -8.47
CA GLN A 425 24.40 14.95 -9.08
C GLN A 425 23.92 14.31 -10.40
N HIS A 426 22.64 13.99 -10.53
CA HIS A 426 22.17 13.07 -11.57
C HIS A 426 21.07 13.60 -12.49
N ALA A 427 20.46 14.76 -12.22
CA ALA A 427 19.31 15.26 -13.01
C ALA A 427 19.63 15.42 -14.51
N ALA A 428 20.82 15.92 -14.86
CA ALA A 428 21.25 16.08 -16.25
C ALA A 428 21.31 14.73 -16.98
N THR A 429 21.87 13.70 -16.34
CA THR A 429 21.98 12.34 -16.87
C THR A 429 20.61 11.67 -16.98
N ILE A 430 19.72 11.88 -15.99
CA ILE A 430 18.33 11.38 -16.01
C ILE A 430 17.57 11.95 -17.21
N GLU A 431 17.80 13.23 -17.54
CA GLU A 431 17.15 13.88 -18.68
C GLU A 431 17.72 13.44 -20.04
N GLY A 432 18.87 12.76 -20.05
CA GLY A 432 19.60 12.45 -21.28
C GLY A 432 20.25 13.69 -21.91
N ARG A 433 20.47 14.77 -21.15
CA ARG A 433 21.26 15.93 -21.60
C ARG A 433 22.75 15.61 -21.46
N PRO A 434 23.62 15.96 -22.42
CA PRO A 434 25.06 15.87 -22.22
C PRO A 434 25.46 16.77 -21.04
N THR A 435 26.19 16.22 -20.07
CA THR A 435 26.79 17.01 -18.97
C THR A 435 27.72 18.08 -19.56
N PRO A 436 27.64 19.33 -19.07
CA PRO A 436 28.47 20.44 -19.56
C PRO A 436 29.97 20.23 -19.39
#